data_AF-A0A7D9HSX6-F1
#
_entry.id   AF-A0A7D9HSX6-F1
#
_cell.length_a   1.000
_cell.length_b   1.000
_cell.length_c   1.000
_cell.angle_alpha   90.00
_cell.angle_beta   90.00
_cell.angle_gamma   90.00
#
_symmetry.space_group_name_H-M   'P 1'
#
loop_
_entity.id
_entity.type
_entity.pdbx_description
1 polymer ?
#
loop_
_entity_poly.entity_id
_entity_poly.type
_entity_poly.pdbx_seq_one_letter_code
_entity_poly.pdbx_strand_id
1 'polypeptide(L)'
;MSMVTNLPQNLETLKSRTFHFAILKEKTSTNVPVHYSFKELGNCELPVMGTYVHSHVLPGVRYRVRLSDTNEYLFGGKALKLESIGQGYGKRITFESKDILENNNFFWSDSHEAGFAFSPEILSGGEVFQVMDNVGKRVGIFSVDSVNQQQQITGVTLEKNTVNIHAKASLCGNMQLLSQYEKDIPVVGEVILKVNRFSCTLEFLKTENSVLDTVWHFVKHFK
;
A
#
# COMPACT_ATOMS: atom_id res chain seq x y z
N MET A 1 -35.96 22.61 -38.18
CA MET A 1 -34.69 23.22 -38.63
C MET A 1 -33.73 23.16 -37.46
N SER A 2 -32.70 22.33 -37.58
CA SER A 2 -31.72 22.05 -36.53
C SER A 2 -30.78 23.22 -36.33
N MET A 3 -30.44 23.52 -35.07
CA MET A 3 -29.16 24.11 -34.75
C MET A 3 -28.35 23.04 -34.01
N VAL A 4 -27.41 22.47 -34.75
CA VAL A 4 -26.35 21.61 -34.23
C VAL A 4 -25.32 22.54 -33.59
N THR A 5 -25.34 22.66 -32.26
CA THR A 5 -24.19 23.20 -31.53
C THR A 5 -23.28 22.04 -31.16
N ASN A 6 -22.22 21.87 -31.95
CA ASN A 6 -21.12 20.95 -31.67
C ASN A 6 -20.50 21.31 -30.31
N LEU A 7 -20.61 20.38 -29.35
CA LEU A 7 -19.78 20.36 -28.15
C LEU A 7 -18.37 19.93 -28.58
N PRO A 8 -17.29 20.65 -28.22
CA PRO A 8 -15.96 20.14 -28.46
C PRO A 8 -15.72 18.90 -27.59
N GLN A 9 -15.56 17.76 -28.26
CA GLN A 9 -15.03 16.53 -27.69
C GLN A 9 -13.58 16.77 -27.26
N ASN A 10 -13.37 17.32 -26.07
CA ASN A 10 -12.07 17.25 -25.42
C ASN A 10 -12.06 16.00 -24.54
N LEU A 11 -11.95 14.85 -25.22
CA LEU A 11 -11.47 13.64 -24.58
C LEU A 11 -9.99 13.94 -24.29
N GLU A 12 -9.69 14.39 -23.06
CA GLU A 12 -8.33 14.43 -22.59
C GLU A 12 -7.77 13.03 -22.78
N THR A 13 -6.92 12.89 -23.79
CA THR A 13 -6.12 11.70 -24.03
C THR A 13 -5.30 11.46 -22.77
N LEU A 14 -5.78 10.56 -21.92
CA LEU A 14 -4.97 9.90 -20.90
C LEU A 14 -3.76 9.34 -21.65
N LYS A 15 -2.64 10.06 -21.60
CA LYS A 15 -1.38 9.58 -22.15
C LYS A 15 -1.05 8.31 -21.38
N SER A 16 -1.33 7.16 -21.98
CA SER A 16 -0.94 5.85 -21.46
C SER A 16 0.53 5.95 -21.07
N ARG A 17 0.81 5.88 -19.77
CA ARG A 17 2.17 5.86 -19.24
C ARG A 17 2.70 4.44 -19.41
N THR A 18 3.57 4.24 -20.37
CA THR A 18 4.31 2.98 -20.51
C THR A 18 5.57 3.05 -19.68
N PHE A 19 5.73 2.10 -18.75
CA PHE A 19 6.94 1.99 -17.94
C PHE A 19 7.80 0.85 -18.48
N HIS A 20 9.08 1.14 -18.72
CA HIS A 20 10.05 0.16 -19.19
C HIS A 20 11.00 -0.20 -18.04
N PHE A 21 11.07 -1.49 -17.73
CA PHE A 21 12.01 -2.02 -16.75
C PHE A 21 12.91 -3.04 -17.44
N ALA A 22 14.22 -2.92 -17.23
CA ALA A 22 15.20 -3.90 -17.69
C ALA A 22 15.79 -4.60 -16.47
N ILE A 23 15.79 -5.94 -16.49
CA ILE A 23 16.42 -6.75 -15.44
C ILE A 23 17.51 -7.58 -16.08
N LEU A 24 18.70 -7.51 -15.48
CA LEU A 24 19.81 -8.37 -15.83
C LEU A 24 19.49 -9.80 -15.38
N LYS A 25 19.56 -10.73 -16.33
CA LYS A 25 19.32 -12.14 -16.08
C LYS A 25 20.34 -12.69 -15.09
N GLU A 26 19.89 -13.38 -14.05
CA GLU A 26 20.81 -14.11 -13.17
C GLU A 26 21.51 -15.23 -13.96
N LYS A 27 22.84 -15.24 -13.81
CA LYS A 27 23.89 -16.05 -14.44
C LYS A 27 23.44 -17.37 -15.10
N THR A 28 22.90 -17.27 -16.30
CA THR A 28 22.93 -18.33 -17.32
C THR A 28 23.70 -17.79 -18.52
N SER A 29 24.45 -18.66 -19.23
CA SER A 29 25.54 -18.33 -20.17
C SER A 29 25.20 -17.44 -21.38
N THR A 30 23.99 -16.89 -21.44
CA THR A 30 23.54 -15.87 -22.40
C THR A 30 22.95 -14.70 -21.63
N ASN A 31 23.76 -13.65 -21.44
CA ASN A 31 23.43 -12.44 -20.68
C ASN A 31 22.55 -11.49 -21.53
N VAL A 32 21.36 -11.94 -21.89
CA VAL A 32 20.37 -11.11 -22.61
C VAL A 32 19.43 -10.46 -21.59
N PRO A 33 19.35 -9.12 -21.51
CA PRO A 33 18.44 -8.44 -20.60
C PRO A 33 16.98 -8.74 -20.98
N VAL A 34 16.15 -9.01 -19.98
CA VAL A 34 14.70 -9.15 -20.17
C VAL A 34 14.07 -7.77 -19.97
N HIS A 35 13.30 -7.35 -20.96
CA HIS A 35 12.58 -6.08 -20.93
C HIS A 35 11.10 -6.34 -20.63
N TYR A 36 10.59 -5.69 -19.59
CA TYR A 36 9.17 -5.67 -19.27
C TYR A 36 8.59 -4.30 -19.61
N SER A 37 7.41 -4.28 -20.22
CA SER A 37 6.64 -3.08 -20.51
C SER A 37 5.30 -3.14 -19.79
N PHE A 38 5.09 -2.25 -18.83
CA PHE A 38 3.79 -2.09 -18.18
C PHE A 38 3.00 -0.99 -18.89
N LYS A 39 1.79 -1.33 -19.33
CA LYS A 39 0.80 -0.34 -19.77
C LYS A 39 -0.04 0.07 -18.56
N GLU A 40 -0.26 1.37 -18.42
CA GLU A 40 -1.31 1.94 -17.56
C GLU A 40 -1.27 1.49 -16.08
N LEU A 41 -0.18 1.86 -15.39
CA LEU A 41 -0.17 1.86 -13.92
C LEU A 41 -0.96 3.06 -13.38
N GLY A 42 -1.87 2.78 -12.48
CA GLY A 42 -2.58 3.77 -11.69
C GLY A 42 -1.68 4.49 -10.69
N ASN A 43 -2.21 5.52 -10.05
CA ASN A 43 -1.47 6.30 -9.07
C ASN A 43 -1.12 5.42 -7.86
N CYS A 44 0.17 5.42 -7.51
CA CYS A 44 0.74 4.64 -6.39
C CYS A 44 0.71 3.12 -6.56
N GLU A 45 0.35 2.60 -7.74
CA GLU A 45 0.43 1.17 -8.02
C GLU A 45 1.87 0.71 -8.24
N LEU A 46 2.17 -0.50 -7.77
CA LEU A 46 3.48 -1.11 -7.81
C LEU A 46 3.46 -2.29 -8.80
N PRO A 47 4.31 -2.29 -9.84
CA PRO A 47 4.34 -3.34 -10.86
C PRO A 47 4.93 -4.67 -10.35
N VAL A 48 4.31 -5.78 -10.75
CA VAL A 48 4.79 -7.15 -10.54
C VAL A 48 4.60 -7.97 -11.83
N MET A 49 5.66 -8.48 -12.43
CA MET A 49 5.59 -9.23 -13.70
C MET A 49 6.82 -10.11 -13.91
N GLY A 50 6.59 -11.39 -14.19
CA GLY A 50 7.66 -12.37 -14.39
C GLY A 50 8.67 -12.33 -13.25
N THR A 51 9.94 -12.10 -13.57
CA THR A 51 11.00 -12.01 -12.57
C THR A 51 11.02 -10.67 -11.82
N TYR A 52 10.31 -9.65 -12.31
CA TYR A 52 10.26 -8.33 -11.70
C TYR A 52 9.22 -8.25 -10.60
N VAL A 53 9.65 -7.76 -9.44
CA VAL A 53 8.77 -7.30 -8.37
C VAL A 53 9.29 -5.94 -7.96
N HIS A 54 8.42 -4.93 -7.95
CA HIS A 54 8.79 -3.61 -7.49
C HIS A 54 9.37 -3.67 -6.07
N SER A 55 10.43 -2.91 -5.79
CA SER A 55 11.19 -2.98 -4.51
C SER A 55 10.37 -2.63 -3.26
N HIS A 56 9.25 -1.92 -3.44
CA HIS A 56 8.30 -1.57 -2.37
C HIS A 56 7.15 -2.57 -2.19
N VAL A 57 7.16 -3.70 -2.91
CA VAL A 57 6.24 -4.81 -2.66
C VAL A 57 6.84 -5.68 -1.55
N LEU A 58 6.22 -5.66 -0.37
CA LEU A 58 6.77 -6.22 0.86
C LEU A 58 5.81 -7.24 1.46
N PRO A 59 6.29 -8.42 1.88
CA PRO A 59 5.53 -9.29 2.76
C PRO A 59 5.11 -8.55 4.04
N GLY A 60 3.91 -8.84 4.54
CA GLY A 60 3.30 -8.21 5.72
C GLY A 60 2.43 -6.99 5.42
N VAL A 61 2.51 -6.42 4.21
CA VAL A 61 1.67 -5.29 3.77
C VAL A 61 0.45 -5.80 3.01
N ARG A 62 -0.69 -5.11 3.09
CA ARG A 62 -1.89 -5.43 2.31
C ARG A 62 -1.84 -4.79 0.94
N TYR A 63 -2.32 -5.51 -0.08
CA TYR A 63 -2.44 -4.99 -1.43
C TYR A 63 -3.78 -5.36 -2.05
N ARG A 64 -4.39 -4.41 -2.78
CA ARG A 64 -5.37 -4.76 -3.81
C ARG A 64 -4.61 -5.08 -5.09
N VAL A 65 -4.93 -6.19 -5.73
CA VAL A 65 -4.20 -6.67 -6.91
C VAL A 65 -5.09 -6.56 -8.14
N ARG A 66 -4.65 -5.74 -9.10
CA ARG A 66 -5.31 -5.55 -10.40
C ARG A 66 -4.50 -6.23 -11.49
N LEU A 67 -5.17 -6.78 -12.51
CA LEU A 67 -4.48 -7.19 -13.74
C LEU A 67 -4.13 -5.92 -14.54
N SER A 68 -2.86 -5.68 -14.86
CA SER A 68 -2.37 -4.34 -15.24
C SER A 68 -3.07 -3.72 -16.46
N ASP A 69 -3.48 -4.52 -17.44
CA ASP A 69 -4.16 -4.11 -18.68
C ASP A 69 -5.69 -4.14 -18.60
N THR A 70 -6.26 -4.41 -17.42
CA THR A 70 -7.71 -4.42 -17.21
C THR A 70 -8.10 -3.64 -15.96
N ASN A 71 -9.41 -3.47 -15.74
CA ASN A 71 -9.96 -2.99 -14.46
C ASN A 71 -10.36 -4.14 -13.53
N GLU A 72 -9.98 -5.38 -13.86
CA GLU A 72 -10.30 -6.55 -13.07
C GLU A 72 -9.33 -6.71 -11.90
N TYR A 73 -9.89 -7.02 -10.74
CA TYR A 73 -9.13 -7.25 -9.53
C TYR A 73 -9.20 -8.71 -9.12
N LEU A 74 -8.06 -9.24 -8.69
CA LEU A 74 -8.02 -10.52 -8.01
C LEU A 74 -8.67 -10.41 -6.62
N PHE A 75 -9.04 -11.56 -6.07
CA PHE A 75 -9.58 -11.67 -4.70
C PHE A 75 -10.83 -10.81 -4.45
N GLY A 76 -11.61 -10.54 -5.51
CA GLY A 76 -12.79 -9.69 -5.45
C GLY A 76 -12.49 -8.24 -5.07
N GLY A 77 -11.30 -7.73 -5.41
CA GLY A 77 -10.90 -6.35 -5.12
C GLY A 77 -10.52 -6.07 -3.66
N LYS A 78 -10.44 -7.11 -2.82
CA LYS A 78 -10.06 -6.95 -1.41
C LYS A 78 -8.56 -6.74 -1.26
N ALA A 79 -8.19 -5.86 -0.33
CA ALA A 79 -6.81 -5.72 0.09
C ALA A 79 -6.45 -6.90 1.01
N LEU A 80 -5.57 -7.78 0.55
CA LEU A 80 -5.09 -8.92 1.33
C LEU A 80 -3.63 -8.73 1.70
N LYS A 81 -3.24 -9.16 2.90
CA LYS A 81 -1.84 -9.16 3.34
C LYS A 81 -1.01 -10.10 2.48
N LEU A 82 0.07 -9.61 1.91
CA LEU A 82 1.06 -10.42 1.20
C LEU A 82 1.82 -11.27 2.22
N GLU A 83 1.79 -12.59 2.11
CA GLU A 83 2.49 -13.48 3.03
C GLU A 83 3.89 -13.81 2.54
N SER A 84 4.04 -14.11 1.25
CA SER A 84 5.34 -14.48 0.68
C SER A 84 5.43 -14.19 -0.81
N ILE A 85 6.68 -13.98 -1.23
CA ILE A 85 7.08 -13.89 -2.64
C ILE A 85 8.04 -15.06 -2.87
N GLY A 86 7.64 -15.99 -3.73
CA GLY A 86 8.43 -17.15 -4.10
C GLY A 86 9.71 -16.79 -4.84
N GLN A 87 10.68 -17.69 -4.78
CA GLN A 87 11.93 -17.59 -5.53
C GLN A 87 11.75 -18.12 -6.96
N GLY A 88 12.68 -17.81 -7.86
CA GLY A 88 12.67 -18.27 -9.25
C GLY A 88 12.15 -17.23 -10.26
N TYR A 89 11.89 -17.73 -11.48
CA TYR A 89 11.52 -16.92 -12.65
C TYR A 89 10.05 -16.46 -12.59
N GLY A 90 9.11 -17.39 -12.60
CA GLY A 90 7.73 -17.13 -12.17
C GLY A 90 7.69 -17.15 -10.65
N LYS A 91 7.47 -16.00 -10.02
CA LYS A 91 7.41 -15.90 -8.56
C LYS A 91 6.01 -16.23 -8.11
N ARG A 92 5.88 -17.22 -7.22
CA ARG A 92 4.60 -17.49 -6.56
C ARG A 92 4.32 -16.38 -5.55
N ILE A 93 3.29 -15.59 -5.81
CA ILE A 93 2.82 -14.54 -4.92
C ILE A 93 1.69 -15.12 -4.07
N THR A 94 1.86 -15.14 -2.75
CA THR A 94 0.90 -15.75 -1.82
C THR A 94 0.36 -14.71 -0.85
N PHE A 95 -0.97 -14.60 -0.77
CA PHE A 95 -1.69 -13.70 0.11
C PHE A 95 -2.38 -14.45 1.25
N GLU A 96 -2.74 -13.71 2.30
CA GLU A 96 -3.46 -14.25 3.45
C GLU A 96 -4.78 -14.88 3.04
N SER A 97 -5.08 -16.01 3.67
CA SER A 97 -6.34 -16.72 3.51
C SER A 97 -6.96 -16.98 4.87
N LYS A 98 -8.30 -17.04 4.91
CA LYS A 98 -9.03 -17.50 6.09
C LYS A 98 -8.85 -18.99 6.32
N ASP A 99 -8.68 -19.74 5.23
CA ASP A 99 -8.39 -21.15 5.25
C ASP A 99 -6.87 -21.36 5.10
N ILE A 100 -6.25 -21.80 6.18
CA ILE A 100 -4.81 -22.05 6.25
C ILE A 100 -4.44 -23.38 5.58
N LEU A 101 -5.38 -24.33 5.51
CA LEU A 101 -5.15 -25.64 4.89
C LEU A 101 -5.30 -25.57 3.37
N GLU A 102 -6.27 -24.79 2.89
CA GLU A 102 -6.58 -24.63 1.48
C GLU A 102 -6.46 -23.15 1.04
N ASN A 103 -5.24 -22.63 1.05
CA ASN A 103 -4.97 -21.27 0.58
C ASN A 103 -4.98 -21.20 -0.96
N ASN A 104 -6.09 -20.71 -1.53
CA ASN A 104 -6.24 -20.42 -2.95
C ASN A 104 -5.89 -18.96 -3.32
N ASN A 105 -5.46 -18.14 -2.37
CA ASN A 105 -5.10 -16.74 -2.59
C ASN A 105 -3.64 -16.61 -3.06
N PHE A 106 -3.30 -17.26 -4.18
CA PHE A 106 -1.99 -17.15 -4.79
C PHE A 106 -2.06 -17.11 -6.31
N PHE A 107 -1.00 -16.60 -6.93
CA PHE A 107 -0.80 -16.66 -8.37
C PHE A 107 0.70 -16.65 -8.70
N TRP A 108 1.04 -16.85 -9.96
CA TRP A 108 2.41 -16.74 -10.44
C TRP A 108 2.59 -15.40 -11.14
N SER A 109 3.68 -14.69 -10.89
CA SER A 109 3.91 -13.34 -11.44
C SER A 109 3.99 -13.30 -12.98
N ASP A 110 4.14 -14.45 -13.64
CA ASP A 110 4.11 -14.65 -15.10
C ASP A 110 2.80 -15.25 -15.62
N SER A 111 1.79 -15.48 -14.77
CA SER A 111 0.52 -16.04 -15.23
C SER A 111 -0.37 -15.04 -15.98
N HIS A 112 0.03 -13.77 -16.06
CA HIS A 112 -0.63 -12.74 -16.85
C HIS A 112 0.37 -11.95 -17.68
N GLU A 113 0.17 -11.87 -18.99
CA GLU A 113 1.15 -11.28 -19.92
C GLU A 113 1.35 -9.78 -19.68
N ALA A 114 0.34 -9.04 -19.22
CA ALA A 114 0.52 -7.62 -18.87
C ALA A 114 1.04 -7.40 -17.43
N GLY A 115 1.22 -8.48 -16.66
CA GLY A 115 1.59 -8.43 -15.25
C GLY A 115 0.48 -7.93 -14.33
N PHE A 116 0.86 -7.56 -13.12
CA PHE A 116 -0.05 -7.19 -12.05
C PHE A 116 0.31 -5.83 -11.47
N ALA A 117 -0.71 -5.07 -11.11
CA ALA A 117 -0.57 -3.77 -10.48
C ALA A 117 -1.05 -3.85 -9.02
N PHE A 118 -0.14 -3.60 -8.09
CA PHE A 118 -0.39 -3.73 -6.66
C PHE A 118 -0.65 -2.35 -6.06
N SER A 119 -1.88 -2.10 -5.59
CA SER A 119 -2.21 -0.91 -4.81
C SER A 119 -1.97 -1.20 -3.32
N PRO A 120 -0.99 -0.56 -2.66
CA PRO A 120 -0.75 -0.79 -1.23
C PRO A 120 -1.90 -0.23 -0.38
N GLU A 121 -2.25 -0.97 0.66
CA GLU A 121 -3.15 -0.54 1.73
C GLU A 121 -2.40 -0.71 3.06
N ILE A 122 -1.80 0.39 3.50
CA ILE A 122 -0.90 0.45 4.64
C ILE A 122 -1.72 0.70 5.91
N LEU A 123 -2.77 1.51 5.80
CA LEU A 123 -3.80 1.75 6.81
C LEU A 123 -5.17 1.43 6.22
N SER A 124 -6.02 0.81 7.03
CA SER A 124 -7.40 0.49 6.66
C SER A 124 -8.37 1.29 7.55
N GLY A 125 -9.55 1.62 7.01
CA GLY A 125 -10.64 2.17 7.83
C GLY A 125 -11.05 1.19 8.93
N GLY A 126 -11.41 1.72 10.10
CA GLY A 126 -11.77 0.97 11.30
C GLY A 126 -10.60 0.49 12.13
N GLU A 127 -9.35 0.81 11.77
CA GLU A 127 -8.21 0.50 12.63
C GLU A 127 -8.19 1.37 13.89
N VAL A 128 -7.85 0.76 15.02
CA VAL A 128 -7.82 1.42 16.32
C VAL A 128 -6.42 1.30 16.91
N PHE A 129 -5.89 2.43 17.36
CA PHE A 129 -4.57 2.58 17.95
C PHE A 129 -4.69 3.16 19.35
N GLN A 130 -3.79 2.78 20.25
CA GLN A 130 -3.61 3.43 21.53
C GLN A 130 -2.75 4.67 21.35
N VAL A 131 -3.18 5.82 21.85
CA VAL A 131 -2.37 7.03 21.86
C VAL A 131 -1.47 6.98 23.08
N MET A 132 -0.16 7.09 22.86
CA MET A 132 0.87 7.06 23.89
C MET A 132 1.51 8.43 24.01
N ASP A 133 1.81 8.86 25.24
CA ASP A 133 2.64 10.03 25.49
C ASP A 133 4.14 9.72 25.31
N ASN A 134 4.98 10.74 25.44
CA ASN A 134 6.43 10.64 25.29
C ASN A 134 7.11 9.73 26.33
N VAL A 135 6.40 9.36 27.41
CA VAL A 135 6.89 8.46 28.47
C VAL A 135 6.39 7.03 28.26
N GLY A 136 5.61 6.78 27.20
CA GLY A 136 5.04 5.47 26.90
C GLY A 136 3.82 5.14 27.77
N LYS A 137 3.16 6.14 28.35
CA LYS A 137 1.89 5.94 29.04
C LYS A 137 0.74 6.13 28.05
N ARG A 138 -0.25 5.24 28.12
CA ARG A 138 -1.49 5.39 27.35
C ARG A 138 -2.26 6.62 27.83
N VAL A 139 -2.59 7.51 26.89
CA VAL A 139 -3.34 8.74 27.13
C VAL A 139 -4.64 8.82 26.32
N GLY A 140 -4.86 7.90 25.38
CA GLY A 140 -6.09 7.91 24.60
C GLY A 140 -6.23 6.72 23.63
N ILE A 141 -7.18 6.89 22.72
CA ILE A 141 -7.45 6.00 21.59
C ILE A 141 -7.56 6.87 20.34
N PHE A 142 -7.02 6.38 19.24
CA PHE A 142 -7.23 6.93 17.92
C PHE A 142 -7.90 5.89 17.04
N SER A 143 -9.02 6.25 16.46
CA SER A 143 -9.78 5.40 15.54
C SER A 143 -9.70 6.00 14.15
N VAL A 144 -9.29 5.19 13.17
CA VAL A 144 -9.26 5.59 11.77
C VAL A 144 -10.65 5.41 11.19
N ASP A 145 -11.32 6.50 10.83
CA ASP A 145 -12.68 6.45 10.27
C ASP A 145 -12.63 6.11 8.78
N SER A 146 -11.74 6.78 8.06
CA SER A 146 -11.57 6.56 6.62
C SER A 146 -10.13 6.85 6.18
N VAL A 147 -9.69 6.16 5.12
CA VAL A 147 -8.37 6.35 4.52
C VAL A 147 -8.55 6.45 3.00
N ASN A 148 -7.83 7.38 2.38
CA ASN A 148 -7.75 7.45 0.93
C ASN A 148 -7.12 6.15 0.40
N GLN A 149 -7.72 5.58 -0.65
CA GLN A 149 -7.25 4.36 -1.28
C GLN A 149 -5.89 4.51 -1.97
N GLN A 150 -5.51 5.74 -2.36
CA GLN A 150 -4.21 6.06 -2.95
C GLN A 150 -3.19 6.31 -1.83
N GLN A 151 -2.56 5.22 -1.38
CA GLN A 151 -1.46 5.26 -0.42
C GLN A 151 -0.16 4.96 -1.16
N GLN A 152 0.92 5.64 -0.78
CA GLN A 152 2.22 5.49 -1.46
C GLN A 152 3.29 5.11 -0.45
N ILE A 153 3.98 3.99 -0.69
CA ILE A 153 5.22 3.65 0.02
C ILE A 153 6.35 4.47 -0.60
N THR A 154 6.97 5.34 0.17
CA THR A 154 8.07 6.22 -0.26
C THR A 154 9.44 5.69 0.11
N GLY A 155 9.52 4.82 1.12
CA GLY A 155 10.77 4.17 1.51
C GLY A 155 10.56 3.11 2.57
N VAL A 156 11.57 2.24 2.71
CA VAL A 156 11.58 1.16 3.69
C VAL A 156 12.96 1.11 4.31
N THR A 157 13.04 1.14 5.64
CA THR A 157 14.30 0.96 6.37
C THR A 157 14.16 -0.16 7.37
N LEU A 158 15.25 -0.89 7.59
CA LEU A 158 15.34 -1.95 8.58
C LEU A 158 16.23 -1.47 9.72
N GLU A 159 15.65 -1.40 10.92
CA GLU A 159 16.36 -1.02 12.13
C GLU A 159 16.23 -2.13 13.17
N LYS A 160 17.34 -2.86 13.38
CA LYS A 160 17.40 -4.02 14.29
C LYS A 160 16.32 -5.07 13.94
N ASN A 161 15.19 -5.04 14.66
CA ASN A 161 14.08 -5.98 14.55
C ASN A 161 12.76 -5.28 14.14
N THR A 162 12.86 -4.04 13.65
CA THR A 162 11.73 -3.22 13.24
C THR A 162 11.89 -2.84 11.77
N VAL A 163 10.82 -3.03 10.99
CA VAL A 163 10.70 -2.52 9.63
C VAL A 163 9.96 -1.19 9.70
N ASN A 164 10.61 -0.12 9.27
CA ASN A 164 10.01 1.20 9.17
C ASN A 164 9.56 1.42 7.71
N ILE A 165 8.26 1.57 7.52
CA ILE A 165 7.64 1.84 6.22
C ILE A 165 7.28 3.33 6.20
N HIS A 166 7.99 4.09 5.39
CA HIS A 166 7.68 5.49 5.13
C HIS A 166 6.59 5.54 4.06
N ALA A 167 5.51 6.26 4.35
CA ALA A 167 4.38 6.31 3.45
C ALA A 167 3.67 7.67 3.44
N LYS A 168 3.05 7.96 2.30
CA LYS A 168 2.10 9.04 2.14
C LYS A 168 0.70 8.45 2.15
N ALA A 169 -0.13 8.90 3.09
CA ALA A 169 -1.52 8.52 3.19
C ALA A 169 -2.34 9.75 3.61
N SER A 170 -3.59 9.81 3.18
CA SER A 170 -4.54 10.82 3.68
C SER A 170 -5.64 10.08 4.40
N LEU A 171 -5.91 10.42 5.66
CA LEU A 171 -6.90 9.74 6.46
C LEU A 171 -7.74 10.74 7.27
N CYS A 172 -8.88 10.28 7.74
CA CYS A 172 -9.66 10.96 8.77
C CYS A 172 -9.82 9.99 9.93
N GLY A 173 -9.72 10.51 11.15
CA GLY A 173 -9.90 9.72 12.34
C GLY A 173 -10.35 10.57 13.53
N ASN A 174 -10.80 9.88 14.56
CA ASN A 174 -11.21 10.47 15.81
C ASN A 174 -10.18 10.14 16.90
N MET A 175 -9.87 11.12 17.75
CA MET A 175 -9.01 10.93 18.91
C MET A 175 -9.79 11.16 20.21
N GLN A 176 -9.84 10.14 21.06
CA GLN A 176 -10.45 10.18 22.39
C GLN A 176 -9.35 10.16 23.46
N LEU A 177 -9.12 11.28 24.14
CA LEU A 177 -8.17 11.34 25.26
C LEU A 177 -8.84 10.94 26.57
N LEU A 178 -8.09 10.23 27.42
CA LEU A 178 -8.54 9.78 28.75
C LEU A 178 -8.85 10.96 29.69
N SER A 179 -8.27 12.13 29.44
CA SER A 179 -8.47 13.36 30.23
C SER A 179 -9.79 14.09 29.93
N GLN A 180 -10.79 13.41 29.35
CA GLN A 180 -12.15 13.92 29.08
C GLN A 180 -12.27 14.99 27.98
N TYR A 181 -11.28 15.08 27.07
CA TYR A 181 -11.40 15.87 25.84
C TYR A 181 -11.58 14.91 24.66
N GLU A 182 -12.81 14.84 24.14
CA GLU A 182 -13.11 14.20 22.87
C GLU A 182 -12.96 15.24 21.76
N LYS A 183 -12.07 14.99 20.79
CA LYS A 183 -11.88 15.89 19.65
C LYS A 183 -11.77 15.07 18.38
N ASP A 184 -12.66 15.35 17.44
CA ASP A 184 -12.49 14.92 16.05
C ASP A 184 -11.28 15.67 15.48
N ILE A 185 -10.27 14.93 15.02
CA ILE A 185 -9.07 15.52 14.44
C ILE A 185 -8.91 14.91 13.05
N PRO A 186 -9.33 15.61 11.98
CA PRO A 186 -8.96 15.19 10.64
C PRO A 186 -7.43 15.23 10.52
N VAL A 187 -6.79 14.08 10.26
CA VAL A 187 -5.34 13.97 10.17
C VAL A 187 -4.92 13.67 8.73
N VAL A 188 -4.57 14.73 8.00
CA VAL A 188 -3.90 14.60 6.69
C VAL A 188 -2.40 14.79 6.91
N GLY A 189 -1.60 13.82 6.50
CA GLY A 189 -0.16 13.88 6.78
C GLY A 189 0.69 12.75 6.22
N GLU A 190 2.00 12.97 6.20
CA GLU A 190 2.95 11.89 5.95
C GLU A 190 3.07 11.01 7.19
N VAL A 191 3.11 9.68 7.00
CA VAL A 191 3.09 8.70 8.08
C VAL A 191 4.29 7.79 8.01
N ILE A 192 4.76 7.35 9.17
CA ILE A 192 5.68 6.22 9.31
C ILE A 192 4.94 5.12 10.03
N LEU A 193 4.91 3.94 9.43
CA LEU A 193 4.51 2.71 10.12
C LEU A 193 5.77 1.96 10.54
N LYS A 194 5.97 1.81 11.84
CA LYS A 194 7.02 0.98 12.43
C LYS A 194 6.42 -0.36 12.81
N VAL A 195 6.78 -1.41 12.10
CA VAL A 195 6.25 -2.75 12.30
C VAL A 195 7.34 -3.64 12.88
N ASN A 196 7.05 -4.26 14.02
CA ASN A 196 7.87 -5.32 14.60
C ASN A 196 7.01 -6.57 14.84
N ARG A 197 7.59 -7.63 15.42
CA ARG A 197 6.88 -8.89 15.68
C ARG A 197 5.61 -8.74 16.55
N PHE A 198 5.54 -7.73 17.40
CA PHE A 198 4.53 -7.59 18.45
C PHE A 198 3.59 -6.39 18.27
N SER A 199 4.03 -5.37 17.52
CA SER A 199 3.26 -4.15 17.36
C SER A 199 3.47 -3.47 16.01
N CYS A 200 2.47 -2.70 15.64
CA CYS A 200 2.53 -1.66 14.63
C CYS A 200 2.39 -0.31 15.33
N THR A 201 3.38 0.55 15.16
CA THR A 201 3.34 1.94 15.63
C THR A 201 3.17 2.85 14.42
N LEU A 202 2.16 3.70 14.47
CA LEU A 202 1.91 4.77 13.51
C LEU A 202 2.42 6.08 14.11
N GLU A 203 3.24 6.80 13.34
CA GLU A 203 3.74 8.13 13.67
C GLU A 203 3.42 9.09 12.53
N PHE A 204 2.87 10.26 12.84
CA PHE A 204 2.68 11.32 11.86
C PHE A 204 3.93 12.21 11.83
N LEU A 205 4.55 12.34 10.65
CA LEU A 205 5.73 13.18 10.44
C LEU A 205 5.38 14.65 10.29
N LYS A 206 4.28 14.91 9.59
CA LYS A 206 3.78 16.25 9.33
C LYS A 206 2.28 16.15 9.22
N THR A 207 1.58 17.01 9.96
CA THR A 207 0.13 17.11 9.87
C THR A 207 -0.21 18.55 9.49
N GLU A 208 -1.30 18.74 8.76
CA GLU A 208 -1.85 20.07 8.49
C GLU A 208 -2.65 20.63 9.68
N ASN A 209 -2.64 19.93 10.83
CA ASN A 209 -3.50 20.21 11.97
C ASN A 209 -2.65 20.57 13.20
N SER A 210 -2.74 21.82 13.67
CA SER A 210 -1.92 22.38 14.76
C SER A 210 -2.05 21.65 16.12
N VAL A 211 -3.01 20.75 16.25
CA VAL A 211 -3.20 19.92 17.46
C VAL A 211 -2.13 18.83 17.60
N LEU A 212 -1.50 18.44 16.49
CA LEU A 212 -0.47 17.40 16.44
C LEU A 212 0.94 17.98 16.26
N ASP A 213 1.15 19.25 16.65
CA ASP A 213 2.48 19.91 16.63
C ASP A 213 3.51 19.24 17.57
N THR A 214 3.08 18.26 18.38
CA THR A 214 3.92 17.36 19.16
C THR A 214 3.87 15.95 18.57
N VAL A 215 4.99 15.21 18.58
CA VAL A 215 5.04 13.85 18.03
C VAL A 215 4.21 12.88 18.89
N TRP A 216 3.04 12.47 18.40
CA TRP A 216 2.20 11.46 19.04
C TRP A 216 2.49 10.07 18.50
N HIS A 217 2.53 9.09 19.40
CA HIS A 217 2.83 7.70 19.05
C HIS A 217 1.55 6.87 19.16
N PHE A 218 1.11 6.31 18.03
CA PHE A 218 -0.13 5.54 17.94
C PHE A 218 0.22 4.06 17.84
N VAL A 219 -0.05 3.28 18.88
CA VAL A 219 0.41 1.89 18.98
C VAL A 219 -0.74 0.91 18.88
N LYS A 220 -0.59 -0.08 18.01
CA LYS A 220 -1.48 -1.24 17.87
C LYS A 220 -0.67 -2.51 18.12
N HIS A 221 -1.11 -3.33 19.07
CA HIS A 221 -0.50 -4.62 19.33
C HIS A 221 -1.14 -5.71 18.46
N PHE A 222 -0.31 -6.59 17.90
CA PHE A 222 -0.80 -7.79 17.24
C PHE A 222 -1.22 -8.81 18.33
N LYS A 223 -2.38 -9.44 18.15
CA LYS A 223 -2.83 -10.54 19.00
C LYS A 223 -2.13 -11.84 18.62
#